data_AF-A0A081P3I1-F1
#
_entry.id   AF-A0A081P3I1-F1
#
_cell.length_a   1.000
_cell.length_b   1.000
_cell.length_c   1.000
_cell.angle_alpha   90.00
_cell.angle_beta   90.00
_cell.angle_gamma   90.00
#
_symmetry.space_group_name_H-M   'P 1'
#
loop_
_entity.id
_entity.type
_entity.pdbx_description
1 polymer ?
#
loop_
_entity_poly.entity_id
_entity_poly.type
_entity_poly.pdbx_seq_one_letter_code
_entity_poly.pdbx_strand_id
1 'polypeptide(L)'
;MKSKITLATVILILLFTTIVYADSNNTSTQPGSVDDPIITKSYFEQNVAKQVADEFAKQSINEEKIKQLIAAELAKQGGGSGTIPSTGSGTGNNAVPNSGLTVVKLQQGQTLYGGAGTEFIVRTGKVVAVSSDDNGIPDVTSGKDISAGATVELNHLLIVPREGRGVKPDAKNKQEVFVMVRGSYLIINADGTKAAS
;
A
#
# COMPACT_ATOMS: atom_id res chain seq x y z
N MET A 1 -56.01 -17.98 -48.36
CA MET A 1 -55.05 -18.01 -47.23
C MET A 1 -54.78 -16.64 -46.61
N LYS A 2 -54.70 -15.55 -47.39
CA LYS A 2 -54.30 -14.22 -46.89
C LYS A 2 -55.22 -13.62 -45.81
N SER A 3 -56.56 -13.74 -45.91
CA SER A 3 -57.48 -13.18 -44.89
C SER A 3 -57.50 -13.93 -43.55
N LYS A 4 -57.21 -15.24 -43.58
CA LYS A 4 -57.13 -16.07 -42.36
C LYS A 4 -55.87 -15.75 -41.54
N ILE A 5 -54.79 -15.36 -42.23
CA ILE A 5 -53.53 -14.94 -41.60
C ILE A 5 -53.69 -13.55 -40.95
N THR A 6 -54.42 -12.63 -41.58
CA THR A 6 -54.68 -11.29 -41.03
C THR A 6 -55.58 -11.33 -39.81
N LEU A 7 -56.57 -12.23 -39.78
CA LEU A 7 -57.44 -12.39 -38.60
C LEU A 7 -56.69 -13.01 -37.42
N ALA A 8 -55.79 -13.96 -37.68
CA ALA A 8 -54.96 -14.58 -36.65
C ALA A 8 -53.97 -13.60 -36.02
N THR A 9 -53.38 -12.67 -36.79
CA THR A 9 -52.49 -11.65 -36.25
C THR A 9 -53.22 -10.58 -35.43
N VAL A 10 -54.43 -10.19 -35.80
CA VAL A 10 -55.23 -9.23 -35.01
C VAL A 10 -55.65 -9.84 -33.66
N ILE A 11 -56.04 -11.11 -33.64
CA ILE A 11 -56.39 -11.82 -32.39
C ILE A 11 -55.14 -12.00 -31.50
N LEU A 12 -53.98 -12.29 -32.10
CA LEU A 12 -52.73 -12.40 -31.35
C LEU A 12 -52.31 -11.06 -30.70
N ILE A 13 -52.53 -9.93 -31.38
CA ILE A 13 -52.23 -8.60 -30.84
C ILE A 13 -53.19 -8.22 -29.69
N LEU A 14 -54.46 -8.61 -29.78
CA LEU A 14 -55.45 -8.39 -28.71
C LEU A 14 -55.21 -9.26 -27.45
N LEU A 15 -54.50 -10.39 -27.58
CA LEU A 15 -54.16 -11.27 -26.46
C LEU A 15 -52.94 -10.79 -25.64
N PHE A 16 -52.18 -9.79 -26.10
CA PHE A 16 -50.98 -9.28 -25.43
C PHE A 16 -51.19 -8.00 -24.60
N THR A 17 -52.41 -7.46 -24.51
CA THR A 17 -52.67 -6.27 -23.67
C THR A 17 -53.08 -6.67 -22.26
N THR A 18 -52.12 -7.06 -21.42
CA THR A 18 -52.29 -7.06 -19.96
C THR A 18 -51.85 -5.71 -19.41
N ILE A 19 -52.77 -4.95 -18.82
CA ILE A 19 -52.48 -3.71 -18.11
C ILE A 19 -51.75 -4.09 -16.82
N VAL A 20 -50.44 -3.86 -16.76
CA VAL A 20 -49.64 -3.97 -15.54
C VAL A 20 -49.81 -2.67 -14.76
N TYR A 21 -50.52 -2.71 -13.64
CA TYR A 21 -50.44 -1.65 -12.64
C TYR A 21 -49.14 -1.86 -11.86
N ALA A 22 -48.16 -0.99 -12.06
CA ALA A 22 -46.99 -0.91 -11.20
C ALA A 22 -47.39 -0.15 -9.93
N ASP A 23 -47.68 -0.87 -8.85
CA ASP A 23 -47.79 -0.26 -7.52
C ASP A 23 -46.40 -0.22 -6.90
N SER A 24 -45.68 0.88 -7.12
CA SER A 24 -44.44 1.15 -6.42
C SER A 24 -44.77 1.62 -5.01
N ASN A 25 -44.94 0.69 -4.09
CA ASN A 25 -44.97 0.93 -2.65
C ASN A 25 -43.59 1.41 -2.18
N ASN A 26 -43.27 2.67 -2.45
CA ASN A 26 -42.09 3.34 -1.91
C ASN A 26 -42.29 3.61 -0.42
N THR A 27 -42.13 2.58 0.41
CA THR A 27 -41.96 2.72 1.87
C THR A 27 -40.51 3.12 2.18
N SER A 28 -40.03 4.18 1.54
CA SER A 28 -38.78 4.82 1.94
C SER A 28 -39.09 5.64 3.18
N THR A 29 -38.97 5.03 4.36
CA THR A 29 -39.03 5.73 5.65
C THR A 29 -37.89 6.75 5.70
N GLN A 30 -38.19 7.98 5.29
CA GLN A 30 -37.27 9.10 5.33
C GLN A 30 -37.03 9.47 6.81
N PRO A 31 -35.77 9.51 7.30
CA PRO A 31 -35.47 9.97 8.65
C PRO A 31 -36.09 11.36 8.90
N GLY A 32 -36.82 11.52 10.01
CA GLY A 32 -37.61 12.72 10.28
C GLY A 32 -39.01 12.77 9.66
N SER A 33 -39.53 11.67 9.11
CA SER A 33 -40.95 11.52 8.73
C SER A 33 -41.85 11.48 9.98
N VAL A 34 -43.16 11.68 9.76
CA VAL A 34 -44.21 11.46 10.78
C VAL A 34 -44.24 10.03 11.31
N ASP A 35 -43.66 9.08 10.58
CA ASP A 35 -43.53 7.67 10.96
C ASP A 35 -42.29 7.39 11.82
N ASP A 36 -41.43 8.39 12.08
CA ASP A 36 -40.21 8.23 12.89
C ASP A 36 -40.56 8.15 14.39
N PRO A 37 -40.17 7.08 15.11
CA PRO A 37 -40.48 6.95 16.54
C PRO A 37 -39.80 8.05 17.36
N ILE A 38 -40.61 8.78 18.14
CA ILE A 38 -40.09 9.78 19.07
C ILE A 38 -39.46 9.09 20.30
N ILE A 39 -38.17 9.33 20.53
CA ILE A 39 -37.45 8.87 21.73
C ILE A 39 -36.77 10.05 22.45
N THR A 40 -36.60 9.94 23.76
CA THR A 40 -35.91 10.96 24.54
C THR A 40 -34.40 10.94 24.29
N LYS A 41 -33.75 12.10 24.37
CA LYS A 41 -32.29 12.22 24.22
C LYS A 41 -31.53 11.29 25.18
N SER A 42 -31.98 11.17 26.43
CA SER A 42 -31.36 10.29 27.42
C SER A 42 -31.46 8.81 27.05
N TYR A 43 -32.58 8.37 26.46
CA TYR A 43 -32.74 6.99 26.00
C TYR A 43 -31.82 6.69 24.81
N PHE A 44 -31.72 7.61 23.85
CA PHE A 44 -30.79 7.47 22.72
C PHE A 44 -29.33 7.40 23.21
N GLU A 45 -28.91 8.35 24.03
CA GLU A 45 -27.53 8.41 24.54
C GLU A 45 -27.19 7.20 25.41
N GLN A 46 -28.11 6.74 26.26
CA GLN A 46 -27.89 5.56 27.10
C GLN A 46 -27.73 4.28 26.26
N ASN A 47 -28.54 4.09 25.23
CA ASN A 47 -28.47 2.90 24.39
C ASN A 47 -27.23 2.92 23.48
N VAL A 48 -26.89 4.08 22.90
CA VAL A 48 -25.69 4.25 22.09
C VAL A 48 -24.44 4.07 22.95
N ALA A 49 -24.38 4.70 24.14
CA ALA A 49 -23.24 4.56 25.04
C ALA A 49 -23.05 3.11 25.49
N LYS A 50 -24.13 2.39 25.78
CA LYS A 50 -24.09 0.96 26.14
C LYS A 50 -23.58 0.11 24.97
N GLN A 51 -24.11 0.30 23.77
CA GLN A 51 -23.68 -0.43 22.58
C GLN A 51 -22.23 -0.14 22.20
N VAL A 52 -21.80 1.13 22.26
CA VAL A 52 -20.41 1.51 21.99
C VAL A 52 -19.47 0.89 23.03
N ALA A 53 -19.83 0.91 24.32
CA ALA A 53 -19.05 0.26 25.37
C ALA A 53 -18.95 -1.26 25.17
N ASP A 54 -20.06 -1.92 24.81
CA ASP A 54 -20.11 -3.35 24.53
C ASP A 54 -19.28 -3.71 23.29
N GLU A 55 -19.32 -2.91 22.22
CA GLU A 55 -18.51 -3.10 21.01
C GLU A 55 -17.02 -2.83 21.27
N PHE A 56 -16.68 -1.80 22.05
CA PHE A 56 -15.29 -1.51 22.42
C PHE A 56 -14.71 -2.62 23.31
N ALA A 57 -15.52 -3.21 24.20
CA ALA A 57 -15.13 -4.38 24.99
C ALA A 57 -14.91 -5.64 24.13
N LYS A 58 -15.67 -5.82 23.04
CA LYS A 58 -15.47 -6.92 22.07
C LYS A 58 -14.26 -6.70 21.15
N GLN A 59 -13.97 -5.43 20.82
CA GLN A 59 -12.83 -5.00 20.02
C GLN A 59 -11.53 -4.85 20.81
N SER A 60 -11.60 -4.83 22.14
CA SER A 60 -10.43 -4.87 23.00
C SER A 60 -9.63 -6.12 22.66
N ILE A 61 -8.52 -5.91 21.95
CA ILE A 61 -7.60 -6.93 21.53
C ILE A 61 -6.85 -7.38 22.79
N ASN A 62 -7.47 -8.25 23.59
CA ASN A 62 -6.82 -8.84 24.75
C ASN A 62 -5.64 -9.70 24.29
N GLU A 63 -4.59 -9.73 25.11
CA GLU A 63 -3.34 -10.47 24.85
C GLU A 63 -3.58 -11.94 24.42
N GLU A 64 -4.68 -12.54 24.86
CA GLU A 64 -5.07 -13.89 24.46
C GLU A 64 -5.55 -14.01 23.01
N LYS A 65 -6.31 -13.03 22.50
CA LYS A 65 -6.68 -12.98 21.07
C LYS A 65 -5.45 -12.73 20.20
N ILE A 66 -4.50 -11.92 20.67
CA ILE A 66 -3.21 -11.72 20.00
C ILE A 66 -2.43 -13.05 19.94
N LYS A 67 -2.32 -13.76 21.06
CA LYS A 67 -1.67 -15.08 21.12
C LYS A 67 -2.34 -16.11 20.22
N GLN A 68 -3.68 -16.12 20.13
CA GLN A 68 -4.41 -17.03 19.25
C GLN A 68 -4.24 -16.69 17.77
N LEU A 69 -4.26 -15.42 17.39
CA LEU A 69 -4.02 -15.00 15.99
C LEU A 69 -2.59 -15.32 15.57
N ILE A 70 -1.61 -15.10 16.45
CA ILE A 70 -0.22 -15.49 16.21
C ILE A 70 -0.09 -17.01 16.11
N ALA A 71 -0.70 -17.78 17.03
CA ALA A 71 -0.65 -19.24 16.99
C ALA A 71 -1.34 -19.84 15.75
N ALA A 72 -2.46 -19.26 15.31
CA ALA A 72 -3.17 -19.68 14.11
C ALA A 72 -2.38 -19.39 12.83
N GLU A 73 -1.65 -18.27 12.80
CA GLU A 73 -0.77 -17.92 11.68
C GLU A 73 0.52 -18.78 11.67
N LEU A 74 1.07 -19.09 12.86
CA LEU A 74 2.20 -20.03 13.02
C LEU A 74 1.81 -21.48 12.67
N ALA A 75 0.56 -21.89 12.80
CA ALA A 75 0.11 -23.23 12.44
C ALA A 75 -0.04 -23.42 10.91
N LYS A 76 -0.27 -22.35 10.15
CA LYS A 76 -0.34 -22.38 8.68
C LYS A 76 1.03 -22.41 8.02
N GLN A 77 2.06 -21.98 8.73
CA GLN A 77 3.44 -21.99 8.27
C GLN A 77 4.20 -23.08 9.04
N GLY A 78 4.22 -24.28 8.48
CA GLY A 78 4.64 -25.50 9.17
C GLY A 78 5.86 -25.38 10.09
N GLY A 79 5.64 -25.68 11.38
CA GLY A 79 6.55 -26.38 12.28
C GLY A 79 7.92 -25.76 12.59
N GLY A 80 8.03 -25.04 13.71
CA GLY A 80 9.32 -24.72 14.32
C GLY A 80 9.19 -24.06 15.71
N SER A 81 9.35 -24.88 16.75
CA SER A 81 9.55 -24.62 18.19
C SER A 81 9.69 -23.17 18.69
N GLY A 82 8.91 -22.84 19.72
CA GLY A 82 8.86 -21.51 20.32
C GLY A 82 10.05 -21.12 21.21
N THR A 83 10.25 -19.81 21.32
CA THR A 83 10.76 -19.09 22.49
C THR A 83 10.20 -17.66 22.46
N ILE A 84 9.76 -17.19 23.63
CA ILE A 84 9.29 -15.82 23.93
C ILE A 84 10.44 -14.82 23.64
N PRO A 85 10.21 -13.61 23.08
CA PRO A 85 11.30 -12.66 22.87
C PRO A 85 11.72 -12.03 24.20
N SER A 86 12.80 -12.58 24.75
CA SER A 86 13.71 -11.89 25.67
C SER A 86 14.55 -10.89 24.88
N THR A 87 14.76 -9.71 25.47
CA THR A 87 15.77 -8.73 25.07
C THR A 87 17.15 -9.37 24.85
N GLY A 88 17.72 -9.23 23.65
CA GLY A 88 19.12 -9.58 23.37
C GLY A 88 19.41 -10.10 21.94
N SER A 89 20.20 -9.32 21.19
CA SER A 89 21.09 -9.65 20.07
C SER A 89 21.06 -11.07 19.45
N GLY A 90 20.83 -11.15 18.13
CA GLY A 90 21.36 -12.24 17.27
C GLY A 90 20.42 -12.87 16.24
N THR A 91 20.58 -12.44 14.97
CA THR A 91 20.42 -13.18 13.70
C THR A 91 19.24 -14.13 13.49
N GLY A 92 18.18 -13.60 12.84
CA GLY A 92 17.16 -14.35 12.12
C GLY A 92 16.50 -13.46 11.09
N ASN A 93 16.87 -13.62 9.81
CA ASN A 93 16.43 -12.79 8.69
C ASN A 93 14.95 -13.07 8.33
N ASN A 94 14.01 -12.55 9.12
CA ASN A 94 12.67 -12.26 8.65
C ASN A 94 12.53 -10.74 8.54
N ALA A 95 13.03 -10.22 7.42
CA ALA A 95 12.94 -8.80 7.10
C ALA A 95 11.45 -8.44 6.94
N VAL A 96 10.89 -7.80 7.96
CA VAL A 96 9.70 -6.96 7.78
C VAL A 96 10.03 -6.03 6.62
N PRO A 97 9.27 -6.03 5.50
CA PRO A 97 9.52 -5.10 4.41
C PRO A 97 9.38 -3.70 4.98
N ASN A 98 10.52 -3.03 5.19
CA ASN A 98 10.57 -1.70 5.76
C ASN A 98 9.99 -0.73 4.73
N SER A 99 8.68 -0.49 4.82
CA SER A 99 7.96 0.49 4.00
C SER A 99 8.22 1.94 4.46
N GLY A 100 9.03 2.11 5.53
CA GLY A 100 9.43 3.41 6.04
C GLY A 100 10.50 4.09 5.18
N LEU A 101 10.55 5.42 5.25
CA LEU A 101 11.64 6.21 4.68
C LEU A 101 12.83 6.18 5.64
N THR A 102 14.00 5.86 5.10
CA THR A 102 15.28 5.88 5.83
C THR A 102 16.17 6.98 5.25
N VAL A 103 16.88 7.70 6.11
CA VAL A 103 17.87 8.69 5.68
C VAL A 103 19.24 8.06 5.75
N VAL A 104 19.90 7.96 4.60
CA VAL A 104 21.22 7.38 4.44
C VAL A 104 22.22 8.50 4.18
N LYS A 105 23.32 8.51 4.95
CA LYS A 105 24.48 9.35 4.68
C LYS A 105 25.48 8.56 3.83
N LEU A 106 25.87 9.11 2.68
CA LEU A 106 26.81 8.48 1.76
C LEU A 106 28.16 9.20 1.81
N GLN A 107 29.23 8.46 2.12
CA GLN A 107 30.60 8.99 2.16
C GLN A 107 31.28 8.88 0.80
N GLN A 108 32.35 9.65 0.60
CA GLN A 108 33.13 9.58 -0.64
C GLN A 108 33.67 8.16 -0.86
N GLY A 109 33.54 7.66 -2.09
CA GLY A 109 33.94 6.30 -2.46
C GLY A 109 32.87 5.23 -2.17
N GLN A 110 31.78 5.57 -1.47
CA GLN A 110 30.67 4.64 -1.28
C GLN A 110 29.67 4.71 -2.45
N THR A 111 29.03 3.59 -2.73
CA THR A 111 27.91 3.51 -3.68
C THR A 111 26.69 2.93 -2.96
N LEU A 112 25.55 3.61 -3.11
CA LEU A 112 24.26 3.12 -2.67
C LEU A 112 23.58 2.43 -3.85
N TYR A 113 23.35 1.14 -3.75
CA TYR A 113 22.52 0.37 -4.68
C TYR A 113 21.13 0.19 -4.09
N GLY A 114 20.11 0.49 -4.89
CA GLY A 114 18.74 0.17 -4.54
C GLY A 114 18.39 -1.25 -4.97
N GLY A 115 17.56 -1.90 -4.17
CA GLY A 115 16.90 -3.14 -4.57
C GLY A 115 15.81 -2.92 -5.63
N ALA A 116 15.28 -4.00 -6.18
CA ALA A 116 14.14 -3.95 -7.09
C ALA A 116 12.92 -3.32 -6.38
N GLY A 117 12.34 -2.28 -7.00
CA GLY A 117 11.22 -1.52 -6.47
C GLY A 117 11.62 -0.44 -5.45
N THR A 118 12.91 -0.25 -5.18
CA THR A 118 13.37 0.81 -4.28
C THR A 118 13.19 2.18 -4.90
N GLU A 119 12.77 3.13 -4.08
CA GLU A 119 12.61 4.53 -4.43
C GLU A 119 13.59 5.35 -3.59
N PHE A 120 14.25 6.34 -4.19
CA PHE A 120 15.10 7.24 -3.42
C PHE A 120 15.14 8.67 -3.97
N ILE A 121 15.49 9.59 -3.07
CA ILE A 121 15.62 11.02 -3.33
C ILE A 121 16.96 11.48 -2.78
N VAL A 122 17.81 12.06 -3.64
CA VAL A 122 19.04 12.72 -3.22
C VAL A 122 18.67 14.09 -2.65
N ARG A 123 18.97 14.34 -1.38
CA ARG A 123 18.58 15.57 -0.67
C ARG A 123 19.69 16.60 -0.59
N THR A 124 20.94 16.16 -0.54
CA THR A 124 22.11 17.05 -0.47
C THR A 124 23.31 16.47 -1.22
N GLY A 125 24.26 17.35 -1.54
CA GLY A 125 25.51 17.01 -2.22
C GLY A 125 25.36 16.79 -3.72
N LYS A 126 26.45 16.42 -4.38
CA LYS A 126 26.48 16.07 -5.80
C LYS A 126 26.75 14.60 -5.97
N VAL A 127 25.84 13.89 -6.64
CA VAL A 127 25.98 12.46 -6.92
C VAL A 127 25.84 12.18 -8.41
N VAL A 128 26.35 11.03 -8.83
CA VAL A 128 26.17 10.49 -10.18
C VAL A 128 25.46 9.15 -10.12
N ALA A 129 24.67 8.87 -11.16
CA ALA A 129 23.97 7.60 -11.30
C ALA A 129 24.94 6.45 -11.57
N VAL A 130 24.59 5.27 -11.05
CA VAL A 130 25.29 4.00 -11.28
C VAL A 130 24.28 3.01 -11.84
N SER A 131 24.66 2.30 -12.89
CA SER A 131 23.89 1.20 -13.47
C SER A 131 24.83 0.10 -13.92
N SER A 132 24.40 -1.15 -13.80
CA SER A 132 25.14 -2.34 -14.23
C SER A 132 24.95 -2.69 -15.71
N ASP A 133 24.13 -1.93 -16.44
CA ASP A 133 23.83 -2.13 -17.86
C ASP A 133 23.54 -0.80 -18.57
N ASP A 134 23.17 -0.88 -19.85
CA ASP A 134 22.98 0.27 -20.74
C ASP A 134 21.79 1.18 -20.38
N ASN A 135 20.87 0.73 -19.53
CA ASN A 135 19.74 1.55 -19.09
C ASN A 135 20.12 2.40 -17.87
N GLY A 136 19.52 3.58 -17.76
CA GLY A 136 19.73 4.53 -16.67
C GLY A 136 18.85 4.27 -15.44
N ILE A 137 18.64 5.31 -14.65
CA ILE A 137 17.69 5.33 -13.53
C ILE A 137 16.50 6.21 -13.91
N PRO A 138 15.27 5.69 -13.92
CA PRO A 138 14.08 6.48 -14.16
C PRO A 138 13.94 7.59 -13.11
N ASP A 139 13.94 8.82 -13.59
CA ASP A 139 13.59 10.01 -12.84
C ASP A 139 12.14 10.37 -13.14
N VAL A 140 11.28 10.10 -12.16
CA VAL A 140 9.84 10.32 -12.25
C VAL A 140 9.51 11.81 -12.23
N THR A 141 10.35 12.62 -11.59
CA THR A 141 10.13 14.06 -11.46
C THR A 141 10.41 14.77 -12.79
N SER A 142 11.49 14.43 -13.48
CA SER A 142 11.84 15.04 -14.77
C SER A 142 11.34 14.28 -16.00
N GLY A 143 10.84 13.05 -15.82
CA GLY A 143 10.35 12.19 -16.91
C GLY A 143 11.48 11.71 -17.83
N LYS A 144 12.69 11.52 -17.30
CA LYS A 144 13.89 11.14 -18.06
C LYS A 144 14.55 9.91 -17.45
N ASP A 145 15.29 9.18 -18.27
CA ASP A 145 16.16 8.11 -17.79
C ASP A 145 17.58 8.66 -17.59
N ILE A 146 18.10 8.61 -16.36
CA ILE A 146 19.41 9.16 -16.01
C ILE A 146 20.47 8.11 -16.31
N SER A 147 21.21 8.28 -17.40
CA SER A 147 22.30 7.37 -17.79
C SER A 147 23.39 7.24 -16.72
N ALA A 148 24.07 6.09 -16.68
CA ALA A 148 25.19 5.88 -15.77
C ALA A 148 26.27 6.98 -15.92
N GLY A 149 26.78 7.48 -14.79
CA GLY A 149 27.75 8.57 -14.74
C GLY A 149 27.15 9.97 -14.89
N ALA A 150 25.88 10.11 -15.30
CA ALA A 150 25.21 11.40 -15.33
C ALA A 150 24.93 11.91 -13.91
N THR A 151 24.89 13.23 -13.75
CA THR A 151 24.55 13.87 -12.48
C THR A 151 23.07 13.66 -12.17
N VAL A 152 22.76 13.37 -10.91
CA VAL A 152 21.37 13.30 -10.42
C VAL A 152 21.00 14.64 -9.81
N GLU A 153 19.88 15.20 -10.27
CA GLU A 153 19.31 16.42 -9.71
C GLU A 153 18.76 16.18 -8.29
N LEU A 154 18.89 17.20 -7.43
CA LEU A 154 18.39 17.11 -6.07
C LEU A 154 16.86 17.10 -6.04
N ASN A 155 16.31 16.39 -5.06
CA ASN A 155 14.87 16.35 -4.76
C ASN A 155 14.01 15.68 -5.84
N HIS A 156 14.62 14.98 -6.78
CA HIS A 156 13.92 14.17 -7.77
C HIS A 156 13.64 12.76 -7.21
N LEU A 157 12.45 12.23 -7.53
CA LEU A 157 12.07 10.86 -7.19
C LEU A 157 12.66 9.91 -8.22
N LEU A 158 13.61 9.10 -7.78
CA LEU A 158 14.21 8.04 -8.58
C LEU A 158 13.63 6.68 -8.20
N ILE A 159 13.35 5.87 -9.21
CA ILE A 159 12.88 4.49 -9.04
C ILE A 159 13.94 3.53 -9.56
N VAL A 160 14.17 2.46 -8.82
CA VAL A 160 15.01 1.32 -9.22
C VAL A 160 14.11 0.18 -9.69
N PRO A 161 13.92 -0.03 -11.01
CA PRO A 161 13.01 -1.07 -11.49
C PRO A 161 13.52 -2.48 -11.21
N ARG A 162 14.84 -2.62 -11.09
CA ARG A 162 15.56 -3.87 -10.83
C ARG A 162 16.93 -3.58 -10.23
N GLU A 163 17.50 -4.57 -9.56
CA GLU A 163 18.83 -4.57 -8.97
C GLU A 163 19.92 -4.03 -9.93
N GLY A 164 21.02 -3.54 -9.36
CA GLY A 164 22.20 -3.07 -10.10
C GLY A 164 22.20 -1.56 -10.40
N ARG A 165 21.23 -0.82 -9.88
CA ARG A 165 21.13 0.65 -10.05
C ARG A 165 21.26 1.38 -8.73
N GLY A 166 21.82 2.58 -8.78
CA GLY A 166 22.17 3.30 -7.57
C GLY A 166 22.78 4.67 -7.79
N VAL A 167 23.32 5.25 -6.72
CA VAL A 167 24.04 6.53 -6.78
C VAL A 167 25.33 6.46 -5.98
N LYS A 168 26.31 7.24 -6.42
CA LYS A 168 27.55 7.46 -5.67
C LYS A 168 27.92 8.95 -5.67
N PRO A 169 28.61 9.46 -4.65
CA PRO A 169 29.06 10.85 -4.65
C PRO A 169 29.97 11.12 -5.85
N ASP A 170 29.77 12.28 -6.47
CA ASP A 170 30.67 12.76 -7.52
C ASP A 170 32.09 12.92 -6.95
N ALA A 171 33.11 12.61 -7.75
CA ALA A 171 34.51 12.70 -7.30
C ALA A 171 34.91 14.11 -6.82
N LYS A 172 34.23 15.15 -7.29
CA LYS A 172 34.48 16.56 -6.96
C LYS A 172 33.51 17.09 -5.90
N ASN A 173 32.61 16.25 -5.37
CA ASN A 173 31.68 16.67 -4.33
C ASN A 173 32.43 16.99 -3.04
N LYS A 174 32.10 18.13 -2.42
CA LYS A 174 32.70 18.58 -1.15
C LYS A 174 31.70 18.63 0.01
N GLN A 175 30.42 18.36 -0.26
CA GLN A 175 29.35 18.42 0.73
C GLN A 175 28.95 17.03 1.20
N GLU A 176 28.30 16.97 2.37
CA GLU A 176 27.69 15.72 2.84
C GLU A 176 26.55 15.31 1.89
N VAL A 177 26.51 14.02 1.54
CA VAL A 177 25.46 13.45 0.71
C VAL A 177 24.46 12.73 1.60
N PHE A 178 23.22 13.21 1.60
CA PHE A 178 22.09 12.54 2.23
C PHE A 178 21.11 12.08 1.17
N VAL A 179 20.70 10.82 1.28
CA VAL A 179 19.73 10.17 0.38
C VAL A 179 18.59 9.64 1.25
N MET A 180 17.35 9.98 0.89
CA MET A 180 16.17 9.35 1.49
C MET A 180 15.81 8.13 0.66
N VAL A 181 15.64 6.98 1.29
CA VAL A 181 15.41 5.70 0.63
C VAL A 181 14.17 5.03 1.22
N ARG A 182 13.30 4.54 0.34
CA ARG A 182 12.21 3.62 0.67
C ARG A 182 12.45 2.31 -0.05
N GLY A 183 12.44 1.20 0.68
CA GLY A 183 12.77 -0.13 0.15
C GLY A 183 14.17 -0.58 0.52
N SER A 184 14.56 -1.76 0.03
CA SER A 184 15.86 -2.36 0.31
C SER A 184 17.00 -1.60 -0.37
N TYR A 185 18.15 -1.51 0.28
CA TYR A 185 19.35 -0.95 -0.31
C TYR A 185 20.61 -1.65 0.20
N LEU A 186 21.72 -1.40 -0.48
CA LEU A 186 23.05 -1.88 -0.12
C LEU A 186 24.05 -0.76 -0.31
N ILE A 187 24.82 -0.45 0.72
CA ILE A 187 25.97 0.47 0.60
C ILE A 187 27.23 -0.36 0.46
N ILE A 188 27.98 -0.10 -0.61
CA ILE A 188 29.26 -0.75 -0.90
C ILE A 188 30.39 0.29 -0.82
N ASN A 189 31.48 -0.06 -0.15
CA ASN A 189 32.70 0.74 -0.08
C ASN A 189 33.51 0.66 -1.39
N ALA A 190 34.50 1.53 -1.57
CA ALA A 190 35.36 1.51 -2.75
C ALA A 190 36.12 0.19 -2.97
N ASP A 191 36.36 -0.57 -1.90
CA ASP A 191 37.02 -1.88 -1.92
C ASP A 191 36.06 -3.06 -2.21
N GLY A 192 34.78 -2.77 -2.45
CA GLY A 192 33.76 -3.79 -2.73
C GLY A 192 33.13 -4.42 -1.47
N THR A 193 33.58 -4.04 -0.27
CA THR A 193 32.99 -4.55 0.98
C THR A 193 31.64 -3.91 1.27
N LYS A 194 30.75 -4.67 1.92
CA LYS A 194 29.46 -4.15 2.39
C LYS A 194 29.66 -3.22 3.58
N ALA A 195 29.13 -2.01 3.49
CA ALA A 195 29.14 -1.01 4.57
C ALA A 195 27.84 -1.01 5.39
N ALA A 196 26.68 -1.09 4.73
CA ALA A 196 25.36 -1.09 5.37
C ALA A 196 24.28 -1.66 4.41
N SER A 197 23.10 -1.99 4.94
CA SER A 197 21.88 -2.37 4.20
C SER A 197 20.64 -2.14 5.03
#